data_AF-A0A532D6Q1-F1
#
_entry.id   AF-A0A532D6Q1-F1
#
_cell.length_a   1.000
_cell.length_b   1.000
_cell.length_c   1.000
_cell.angle_alpha   90.00
_cell.angle_beta   90.00
_cell.angle_gamma   90.00
#
_symmetry.space_group_name_H-M   'P 1'
#
loop_
_entity.id
_entity.type
_entity.pdbx_description
1 polymer ?
#
loop_
_entity_poly.entity_id
_entity_poly.type
_entity_poly.pdbx_seq_one_letter_code
_entity_poly.pdbx_strand_id
1 'polypeptide(L)'
;MTKWVYTFGDGAAEGRAGDRNLLGGKGANLAEMCSLGLPVPPGFTITTEVCNAYYANAHTYPASLEADVAVALDHIGRLSGRRFGDPSKLLLVSVRSGARASMPGMMDTVLNLGLNDETVEALAADSGDPRFAYDSYRRFIQMYSDVVMGLDHEVFEEILEDQKGGLGHELDTELTAIEWQGVIALYKAKVEEELGKPFPQDPHEQLWGAIGAVFSSWMNNRAITYRRLHDIPESWGTAVNVQAMVFGNLGD
;
A
#
# COMPACT_ATOMS: atom_id res chain seq x y z
N MET A 1 -24.48 -10.82 -9.98
CA MET A 1 -23.08 -10.43 -10.28
C MET A 1 -22.26 -10.75 -9.05
N THR A 2 -21.04 -11.27 -9.22
CA THR A 2 -20.12 -11.51 -8.10
C THR A 2 -19.64 -10.18 -7.55
N LYS A 3 -19.61 -10.03 -6.22
CA LYS A 3 -19.12 -8.82 -5.54
C LYS A 3 -17.65 -8.99 -5.19
N TRP A 4 -16.79 -8.11 -5.71
CA TRP A 4 -15.34 -8.24 -5.58
C TRP A 4 -14.71 -7.42 -4.45
N VAL A 5 -15.41 -6.37 -3.99
CA VAL A 5 -14.90 -5.40 -3.03
C VAL A 5 -15.87 -5.26 -1.87
N TYR A 6 -15.37 -5.28 -0.65
CA TYR A 6 -16.14 -5.15 0.59
C TYR A 6 -15.61 -4.00 1.43
N THR A 7 -16.42 -2.97 1.67
CA THR A 7 -16.01 -1.80 2.45
C THR A 7 -16.15 -2.01 3.95
N PHE A 8 -15.37 -1.26 4.72
CA PHE A 8 -15.48 -1.13 6.17
C PHE A 8 -15.09 0.29 6.62
N GLY A 9 -15.74 0.82 7.65
CA GLY A 9 -15.48 2.15 8.19
C GLY A 9 -16.66 2.72 8.95
N ASP A 10 -16.41 3.68 9.84
CA ASP A 10 -17.45 4.45 10.57
C ASP A 10 -18.49 3.57 11.30
N GLY A 11 -18.00 2.51 11.95
CA GLY A 11 -18.85 1.58 12.71
C GLY A 11 -19.65 0.58 11.87
N ALA A 12 -19.44 0.54 10.54
CA ALA A 12 -20.12 -0.37 9.63
C ALA A 12 -19.14 -1.14 8.74
N ALA A 13 -19.48 -2.39 8.41
CA ALA A 13 -18.75 -3.18 7.43
C ALA A 13 -19.70 -4.04 6.59
N GLU A 14 -19.33 -4.27 5.34
CA GLU A 14 -20.07 -5.16 4.43
C GLU A 14 -19.72 -6.64 4.64
N GLY A 15 -18.56 -6.91 5.25
CA GLY A 15 -18.12 -8.24 5.66
C GLY A 15 -18.28 -8.49 7.16
N ARG A 16 -17.93 -9.71 7.59
CA ARG A 16 -17.95 -10.13 9.02
C ARG A 16 -16.83 -11.13 9.32
N ALA A 17 -16.56 -11.43 10.59
CA ALA A 17 -15.55 -12.42 10.99
C ALA A 17 -15.69 -13.78 10.30
N GLY A 18 -16.91 -14.21 10.00
CA GLY A 18 -17.21 -15.48 9.32
C GLY A 18 -16.73 -15.55 7.86
N ASP A 19 -16.47 -14.41 7.22
CA ASP A 19 -16.13 -14.34 5.79
C ASP A 19 -14.62 -14.50 5.54
N ARG A 20 -13.89 -15.10 6.48
CA ARG A 20 -12.42 -15.29 6.45
C ARG A 20 -11.91 -15.96 5.18
N ASN A 21 -12.70 -16.83 4.55
CA ASN A 21 -12.31 -17.48 3.30
C ASN A 21 -12.32 -16.51 2.11
N LEU A 22 -13.21 -15.51 2.16
CA LEU A 22 -13.43 -14.53 1.09
C LEU A 22 -12.57 -13.27 1.29
N LEU A 23 -12.48 -12.78 2.53
CA LEU A 23 -11.79 -11.53 2.88
C LEU A 23 -10.37 -11.75 3.44
N GLY A 24 -9.97 -13.01 3.59
CA GLY A 24 -8.80 -13.38 4.34
C GLY A 24 -8.93 -13.12 5.84
N GLY A 25 -7.91 -13.50 6.60
CA GLY A 25 -7.90 -13.28 8.06
C GLY A 25 -7.89 -11.80 8.45
N LYS A 26 -7.11 -10.97 7.73
CA LYS A 26 -7.01 -9.54 8.03
C LYS A 26 -8.28 -8.78 7.67
N GLY A 27 -8.83 -8.98 6.48
CA GLY A 27 -10.05 -8.29 6.03
C GLY A 27 -11.26 -8.66 6.88
N ALA A 28 -11.45 -9.94 7.20
CA ALA A 28 -12.52 -10.38 8.10
C ALA A 28 -12.40 -9.77 9.51
N ASN A 29 -11.18 -9.68 10.05
CA ASN A 29 -10.96 -9.05 11.35
C ASN A 29 -11.16 -7.53 11.31
N LEU A 30 -10.77 -6.84 10.24
CA LEU A 30 -11.04 -5.40 10.05
C LEU A 30 -12.54 -5.11 10.02
N ALA A 31 -13.30 -5.93 9.28
CA ALA A 31 -14.74 -5.84 9.22
C ALA A 31 -15.41 -6.10 10.58
N GLU A 32 -14.93 -7.11 11.32
CA GLU A 32 -15.39 -7.41 12.67
C GLU A 32 -15.12 -6.26 13.64
N MET A 33 -13.87 -5.78 13.70
CA MET A 33 -13.49 -4.66 14.57
C MET A 33 -14.33 -3.41 14.28
N CYS A 34 -14.58 -3.12 13.00
CA CYS A 34 -15.41 -2.00 12.61
C CYS A 34 -16.87 -2.18 13.05
N SER A 35 -17.43 -3.38 12.87
CA SER A 35 -18.81 -3.71 13.30
C SER A 35 -18.98 -3.68 14.82
N LEU A 36 -17.90 -3.90 15.58
CA LEU A 36 -17.86 -3.74 17.04
C LEU A 36 -17.73 -2.28 17.49
N GLY A 37 -17.66 -1.32 16.56
CA GLY A 37 -17.51 0.11 16.87
C GLY A 37 -16.10 0.51 17.30
N LEU A 38 -15.08 -0.31 17.04
CA LEU A 38 -13.70 0.07 17.29
C LEU A 38 -13.23 1.13 16.27
N PRO A 39 -12.32 2.04 16.64
CA PRO A 39 -11.83 3.11 15.76
C PRO A 39 -10.88 2.55 14.69
N VAL A 40 -11.44 1.89 13.69
CA VAL A 40 -10.73 1.36 12.54
C VAL A 40 -10.75 2.40 11.42
N PRO A 41 -9.58 2.81 10.87
CA PRO A 41 -9.55 3.69 9.71
C PRO A 41 -10.33 3.08 8.54
N PRO A 42 -11.14 3.88 7.80
CA PRO A 42 -11.98 3.36 6.73
C PRO A 42 -11.14 2.72 5.62
N GLY A 43 -11.68 1.68 5.00
CA GLY A 43 -10.99 0.87 4.02
C GLY A 43 -11.92 -0.04 3.23
N PHE A 44 -11.34 -0.89 2.40
CA PHE A 44 -12.02 -1.98 1.75
C PHE A 44 -11.09 -3.18 1.55
N THR A 45 -11.70 -4.34 1.37
CA THR A 45 -11.02 -5.60 1.03
C THR A 45 -11.46 -6.06 -0.35
N ILE A 46 -10.48 -6.29 -1.23
CA ILE A 46 -10.65 -7.00 -2.49
C ILE A 46 -10.54 -8.50 -2.19
N THR A 47 -11.52 -9.30 -2.61
CA THR A 47 -11.66 -10.69 -2.18
C THR A 47 -10.55 -11.61 -2.70
N THR A 48 -10.36 -12.74 -2.02
CA THR A 48 -9.51 -13.85 -2.46
C THR A 48 -9.92 -14.41 -3.82
N GLU A 49 -11.20 -14.33 -4.17
CA GLU A 49 -11.72 -14.76 -5.49
C GLU A 49 -11.14 -13.94 -6.63
N VAL A 50 -10.81 -12.66 -6.42
CA VAL A 50 -10.13 -11.83 -7.42
C VAL A 50 -8.73 -12.35 -7.69
N CYS A 51 -8.00 -12.83 -6.67
CA CYS A 51 -6.69 -13.45 -6.86
C CYS A 51 -6.81 -14.69 -7.76
N ASN A 52 -7.82 -15.53 -7.54
CA ASN A 52 -8.06 -16.71 -8.37
C ASN A 52 -8.45 -16.31 -9.81
N ALA A 53 -9.32 -15.31 -9.97
CA ALA A 53 -9.71 -14.79 -11.28
C ALA A 53 -8.51 -14.18 -12.03
N TYR A 54 -7.64 -13.45 -11.33
CA TYR A 54 -6.41 -12.87 -11.88
C TYR A 54 -5.54 -13.94 -12.53
N TYR A 55 -5.26 -15.04 -11.82
CA TYR A 55 -4.48 -16.15 -12.39
C TYR A 55 -5.22 -16.90 -13.49
N ALA A 56 -6.53 -17.14 -13.34
CA ALA A 56 -7.35 -17.81 -14.35
C ALA A 56 -7.44 -17.03 -15.67
N ASN A 57 -7.38 -15.70 -15.60
CA ASN A 57 -7.47 -14.79 -16.74
C ASN A 57 -6.09 -14.31 -17.23
N ALA A 58 -5.04 -15.12 -17.07
CA ALA A 58 -3.68 -14.80 -17.51
C ALA A 58 -3.15 -13.46 -16.96
N HIS A 59 -3.34 -13.23 -15.66
CA HIS A 59 -2.95 -12.01 -14.93
C HIS A 59 -3.74 -10.76 -15.34
N THR A 60 -5.03 -10.91 -15.65
CA THR A 60 -5.95 -9.79 -15.91
C THR A 60 -7.13 -9.79 -14.95
N TYR A 61 -7.67 -8.62 -14.65
CA TYR A 61 -8.74 -8.46 -13.66
C TYR A 61 -10.13 -8.68 -14.26
N PRO A 62 -11.12 -9.09 -13.44
CA PRO A 62 -12.53 -9.02 -13.83
C PRO A 62 -12.91 -7.60 -14.28
N ALA A 63 -13.66 -7.47 -15.37
CA ALA A 63 -13.97 -6.17 -15.98
C ALA A 63 -14.71 -5.19 -15.05
N SER A 64 -15.45 -5.68 -14.05
CA SER A 64 -16.16 -4.83 -13.09
C SER A 64 -15.30 -4.37 -11.91
N LEU A 65 -14.13 -4.98 -11.69
CA LEU A 65 -13.32 -4.73 -10.50
C LEU A 65 -12.87 -3.27 -10.41
N GLU A 66 -12.51 -2.66 -11.53
CA GLU A 66 -12.03 -1.28 -11.56
C GLU A 66 -13.10 -0.29 -11.07
N ALA A 67 -14.33 -0.46 -11.54
CA ALA A 67 -15.47 0.33 -11.08
C ALA A 67 -15.78 0.09 -9.59
N ASP A 68 -15.72 -1.16 -9.13
CA ASP A 68 -15.94 -1.50 -7.72
C ASP A 68 -14.89 -0.86 -6.80
N VAL A 69 -13.61 -0.86 -7.21
CA VAL A 69 -12.51 -0.22 -6.48
C VAL A 69 -12.68 1.30 -6.46
N ALA A 70 -13.08 1.93 -7.57
CA ALA A 70 -13.33 3.37 -7.62
C ALA A 70 -14.46 3.80 -6.67
N VAL A 71 -15.57 3.06 -6.65
CA VAL A 71 -16.68 3.30 -5.72
C VAL A 71 -16.23 3.15 -4.26
N ALA A 72 -15.38 2.16 -3.96
CA ALA A 72 -14.87 1.93 -2.62
C ALA A 72 -13.86 3.01 -2.18
N LEU A 73 -13.00 3.50 -3.07
CA LEU A 73 -12.12 4.65 -2.81
C LEU A 73 -12.94 5.92 -2.51
N ASP A 74 -13.97 6.20 -3.31
CA ASP A 74 -14.87 7.33 -3.06
C ASP A 74 -15.64 7.20 -1.73
N HIS A 75 -15.94 5.97 -1.31
CA HIS A 75 -16.52 5.70 0.00
C HIS A 75 -15.54 6.05 1.14
N ILE A 76 -14.29 5.60 1.07
CA ILE A 76 -13.24 5.97 2.03
C ILE A 76 -13.04 7.48 2.06
N GLY A 77 -12.98 8.12 0.88
CA GLY A 77 -12.81 9.56 0.77
C GLY A 77 -13.93 10.35 1.46
N ARG A 78 -15.19 9.95 1.25
CA ARG A 78 -16.34 10.56 1.94
C ARG A 78 -16.27 10.42 3.47
N LEU A 79 -15.92 9.23 3.98
CA LEU A 79 -15.81 8.99 5.42
C LEU A 79 -14.66 9.76 6.08
N SER A 80 -13.55 9.92 5.35
CA SER A 80 -12.35 10.63 5.83
C SER A 80 -12.36 12.14 5.56
N GLY A 81 -13.32 12.64 4.77
CA GLY A 81 -13.32 14.02 4.28
C GLY A 81 -12.20 14.34 3.29
N ARG A 82 -11.52 13.31 2.76
CA ARG A 82 -10.35 13.39 1.87
C ARG A 82 -10.69 12.80 0.49
N ARG A 83 -9.78 12.90 -0.48
CA ARG A 83 -9.91 12.37 -1.85
C ARG A 83 -8.57 11.85 -2.34
N PHE A 84 -8.59 10.66 -2.92
CA PHE A 84 -7.39 10.00 -3.44
C PHE A 84 -6.87 10.75 -4.65
N GLY A 85 -5.58 11.11 -4.64
CA GLY A 85 -4.92 11.88 -5.69
C GLY A 85 -5.29 13.37 -5.78
N ASP A 86 -5.99 13.93 -4.78
CA ASP A 86 -6.32 15.36 -4.73
C ASP A 86 -5.45 16.07 -3.67
N PRO A 87 -4.47 16.90 -4.07
CA PRO A 87 -3.60 17.63 -3.13
C PRO A 87 -4.38 18.56 -2.18
N SER A 88 -5.56 19.06 -2.55
CA SER A 88 -6.34 19.95 -1.68
C SER A 88 -7.00 19.24 -0.50
N LYS A 89 -7.21 17.92 -0.64
CA LYS A 89 -7.86 17.05 0.35
C LYS A 89 -7.19 15.68 0.36
N LEU A 90 -5.88 15.64 0.54
CA LEU A 90 -5.08 14.45 0.29
C LEU A 90 -5.53 13.22 1.10
N LEU A 91 -5.95 12.16 0.41
CA LEU A 91 -6.09 10.81 0.96
C LEU A 91 -4.89 9.95 0.56
N LEU A 92 -4.14 9.47 1.55
CA LEU A 92 -3.13 8.43 1.38
C LEU A 92 -3.68 7.10 1.88
N VAL A 93 -3.29 6.01 1.24
CA VAL A 93 -3.74 4.66 1.62
C VAL A 93 -2.56 3.73 1.87
N SER A 94 -2.81 2.67 2.62
CA SER A 94 -1.96 1.49 2.68
C SER A 94 -2.58 0.35 1.90
N VAL A 95 -1.74 -0.48 1.29
CA VAL A 95 -2.13 -1.71 0.60
C VAL A 95 -1.47 -2.88 1.30
N ARG A 96 -2.29 -3.80 1.80
CA ARG A 96 -1.88 -4.92 2.64
C ARG A 96 -2.52 -6.21 2.18
N SER A 97 -1.67 -7.19 1.91
CA SER A 97 -2.09 -8.56 1.68
C SER A 97 -2.78 -9.20 2.90
N GLY A 98 -3.72 -10.10 2.65
CA GLY A 98 -4.44 -10.85 3.70
C GLY A 98 -4.96 -12.19 3.19
N ALA A 99 -4.19 -13.26 3.36
CA ALA A 99 -4.64 -14.60 3.02
C ALA A 99 -5.59 -15.18 4.10
N ARG A 100 -6.28 -16.27 3.76
CA ARG A 100 -7.09 -17.04 4.73
C ARG A 100 -6.26 -17.53 5.91
N ALA A 101 -5.07 -18.05 5.63
CA ALA A 101 -4.09 -18.45 6.65
C ALA A 101 -3.13 -17.31 6.94
N SER A 102 -2.66 -17.23 8.19
CA SER A 102 -1.60 -16.28 8.54
C SER A 102 -0.29 -16.75 7.91
N MET A 103 0.40 -15.86 7.22
CA MET A 103 1.68 -16.11 6.57
C MET A 103 2.66 -14.98 6.96
N PRO A 104 3.24 -15.02 8.17
CA PRO A 104 4.11 -13.95 8.69
C PRO A 104 5.39 -13.80 7.87
N GLY A 105 5.77 -12.56 7.53
CA GLY A 105 6.99 -12.26 6.75
C GLY A 105 6.91 -12.66 5.27
N MET A 106 5.73 -13.07 4.79
CA MET A 106 5.59 -13.63 3.45
C MET A 106 5.08 -12.63 2.41
N MET A 107 4.34 -11.62 2.86
CA MET A 107 3.66 -10.70 1.97
C MET A 107 3.86 -9.27 2.45
N ASP A 108 4.30 -8.44 1.52
CA ASP A 108 4.77 -7.11 1.82
C ASP A 108 3.61 -6.12 1.93
N THR A 109 3.87 -4.98 2.54
CA THR A 109 2.91 -3.91 2.80
C THR A 109 3.44 -2.66 2.13
N VAL A 110 2.57 -1.92 1.44
CA VAL A 110 2.89 -0.60 0.92
C VAL A 110 2.14 0.43 1.76
N LEU A 111 2.86 1.37 2.37
CA LEU A 111 2.30 2.51 3.12
C LEU A 111 2.43 3.79 2.30
N ASN A 112 1.70 4.83 2.68
CA ASN A 112 1.78 6.16 2.08
C ASN A 112 1.52 6.19 0.56
N LEU A 113 0.78 5.21 0.04
CA LEU A 113 0.43 5.14 -1.37
C LEU A 113 -0.46 6.32 -1.74
N GLY A 114 -0.11 6.98 -2.84
CA GLY A 114 -0.69 8.24 -3.29
C GLY A 114 0.27 9.43 -3.16
N LEU A 115 1.44 9.25 -2.53
CA LEU A 115 2.50 10.25 -2.54
C LEU A 115 3.16 10.37 -3.92
N ASN A 116 3.39 11.60 -4.33
CA ASN A 116 4.07 12.02 -5.54
C ASN A 116 4.64 13.43 -5.31
N ASP A 117 5.25 14.03 -6.33
CA ASP A 117 5.90 15.34 -6.21
C ASP A 117 4.93 16.48 -5.85
N GLU A 118 3.63 16.36 -6.15
CA GLU A 118 2.61 17.36 -5.79
C GLU A 118 1.98 17.11 -4.42
N THR A 119 1.65 15.85 -4.13
CA THR A 119 0.93 15.45 -2.91
C THR A 119 1.84 15.41 -1.69
N VAL A 120 3.16 15.30 -1.85
CA VAL A 120 4.10 15.47 -0.73
C VAL A 120 4.07 16.90 -0.19
N GLU A 121 3.91 17.91 -1.04
CA GLU A 121 3.73 19.30 -0.63
C GLU A 121 2.43 19.50 0.15
N ALA A 122 1.35 18.84 -0.31
CA ALA A 122 0.08 18.84 0.41
C ALA A 122 0.20 18.16 1.78
N LEU A 123 0.95 17.05 1.87
CA LEU A 123 1.22 16.39 3.14
C LEU A 123 2.02 17.30 4.07
N ALA A 124 3.05 17.99 3.56
CA ALA A 124 3.86 18.95 4.32
C ALA A 124 3.02 20.12 4.87
N ALA A 125 2.08 20.62 4.08
CA ALA A 125 1.16 21.69 4.49
C ALA A 125 0.14 21.21 5.53
N ASP A 126 -0.45 20.02 5.35
CA ASP A 126 -1.44 19.43 6.27
C ASP A 126 -0.81 19.02 7.61
N SER A 127 0.44 18.53 7.60
CA SER A 127 1.17 18.14 8.81
C SER A 127 1.79 19.31 9.56
N GLY A 128 2.11 20.42 8.87
CA GLY A 128 2.98 21.47 9.41
C GLY A 128 4.44 21.04 9.59
N ASP A 129 4.81 19.87 9.08
CA ASP A 129 6.16 19.29 9.16
C ASP A 129 6.60 18.80 7.76
N PRO A 130 7.30 19.67 7.00
CA PRO A 130 7.87 19.30 5.70
C PRO A 130 8.90 18.17 5.80
N ARG A 131 9.67 18.09 6.88
CA ARG A 131 10.67 17.04 7.04
C ARG A 131 9.99 15.68 7.11
N PHE A 132 8.91 15.56 7.90
CA PHE A 132 8.09 14.36 7.96
C PHE A 132 7.48 13.98 6.59
N ALA A 133 6.99 14.95 5.83
CA ALA A 133 6.38 14.68 4.53
C ALA A 133 7.37 14.09 3.54
N TYR A 134 8.58 14.67 3.41
CA TYR A 134 9.61 14.12 2.52
C TYR A 134 10.22 12.83 3.05
N ASP A 135 10.37 12.66 4.38
CA ASP A 135 10.76 11.35 4.94
C ASP A 135 9.72 10.26 4.62
N SER A 136 8.43 10.62 4.66
CA SER A 136 7.35 9.71 4.26
C SER A 136 7.39 9.39 2.77
N TYR A 137 7.75 10.37 1.92
CA TYR A 137 7.84 10.18 0.48
C TYR A 137 9.05 9.34 0.07
N ARG A 138 10.25 9.57 0.64
CA ARG A 138 11.41 8.70 0.36
C ARG A 138 11.15 7.25 0.81
N ARG A 139 10.51 7.06 1.97
CA ARG A 139 10.12 5.71 2.46
C ARG A 139 9.11 5.05 1.52
N PHE A 140 8.16 5.82 1.01
CA PHE A 140 7.21 5.33 0.01
C PHE A 140 7.93 4.90 -1.27
N ILE A 141 8.82 5.72 -1.82
CA ILE A 141 9.56 5.40 -3.05
C ILE A 141 10.35 4.11 -2.87
N GLN A 142 11.12 3.98 -1.78
CA GLN A 142 11.90 2.78 -1.49
C GLN A 142 10.99 1.54 -1.38
N MET A 143 9.95 1.61 -0.55
CA MET A 143 9.05 0.49 -0.30
C MET A 143 8.25 0.08 -1.55
N TYR A 144 7.76 1.04 -2.32
CA TYR A 144 7.04 0.77 -3.56
C TYR A 144 7.98 0.21 -4.63
N SER A 145 9.20 0.73 -4.73
CA SER A 145 10.17 0.25 -5.72
C SER A 145 10.60 -1.18 -5.44
N ASP A 146 10.84 -1.54 -4.17
CA ASP A 146 11.13 -2.91 -3.75
C ASP A 146 9.94 -3.85 -3.99
N VAL A 147 8.78 -3.53 -3.40
CA VAL A 147 7.62 -4.44 -3.37
C VAL A 147 6.92 -4.55 -4.72
N VAL A 148 6.81 -3.44 -5.44
CA VAL A 148 5.97 -3.34 -6.66
C VAL A 148 6.79 -3.31 -7.93
N MET A 149 7.93 -2.61 -7.92
CA MET A 149 8.76 -2.45 -9.11
C MET A 149 9.91 -3.47 -9.19
N GLY A 150 10.19 -4.19 -8.10
CA GLY A 150 11.21 -5.24 -8.02
C GLY A 150 12.65 -4.73 -7.91
N LEU A 151 12.86 -3.50 -7.43
CA LEU A 151 14.18 -2.91 -7.22
C LEU A 151 14.58 -3.03 -5.74
N ASP A 152 15.62 -3.82 -5.47
CA ASP A 152 16.06 -4.17 -4.12
C ASP A 152 16.25 -2.94 -3.21
N HIS A 153 15.77 -3.05 -1.97
CA HIS A 153 15.89 -2.00 -0.97
C HIS A 153 17.35 -1.61 -0.68
N GLU A 154 18.33 -2.52 -0.83
CA GLU A 154 19.75 -2.25 -0.62
C GLU A 154 20.27 -1.09 -1.49
N VAL A 155 19.76 -0.97 -2.72
CA VAL A 155 20.11 0.11 -3.65
C VAL A 155 19.79 1.50 -3.08
N PHE A 156 18.69 1.60 -2.32
CA PHE A 156 18.28 2.86 -1.71
C PHE A 156 19.05 3.16 -0.43
N GLU A 157 19.38 2.14 0.35
CA GLU A 157 20.20 2.29 1.57
C GLU A 157 21.61 2.78 1.23
N GLU A 158 22.23 2.27 0.16
CA GLU A 158 23.54 2.77 -0.32
C GLU A 158 23.48 4.27 -0.64
N ILE A 159 22.47 4.72 -1.39
CA ILE A 159 22.28 6.14 -1.71
C ILE A 159 22.11 6.98 -0.44
N LEU A 160 21.33 6.49 0.52
CA LEU A 160 21.07 7.21 1.76
C LEU A 160 22.34 7.36 2.61
N GLU A 161 23.11 6.29 2.78
CA GLU A 161 24.37 6.31 3.52
C GLU A 161 25.39 7.24 2.87
N ASP A 162 25.52 7.22 1.54
CA ASP A 162 26.39 8.13 0.80
C ASP A 162 25.99 9.60 0.99
N GLN A 163 24.68 9.91 0.93
CA GLN A 163 24.19 11.27 1.16
C GLN A 163 24.41 11.72 2.60
N LYS A 164 24.14 10.86 3.59
CA LYS A 164 24.42 11.18 5.01
C LYS A 164 25.91 11.45 5.23
N GLY A 165 26.78 10.57 4.74
CA GLY A 165 28.22 10.73 4.83
C GLY A 165 28.73 12.00 4.15
N GLY A 166 28.17 12.36 2.98
CA GLY A 166 28.50 13.60 2.26
C GLY A 166 28.07 14.88 2.99
N LEU A 167 27.01 14.81 3.81
CA LEU A 167 26.49 15.92 4.60
C LEU A 167 27.06 15.98 6.02
N GLY A 168 27.77 14.92 6.46
CA GLY A 168 28.32 14.81 7.81
C GLY A 168 27.30 14.39 8.87
N HIS A 169 26.20 13.76 8.46
CA HIS A 169 25.18 13.20 9.36
C HIS A 169 25.48 11.74 9.67
N GLU A 170 25.15 11.29 10.88
CA GLU A 170 25.22 9.88 11.28
C GLU A 170 23.82 9.23 11.29
N LEU A 171 22.78 10.02 11.58
CA LEU A 171 21.42 9.55 11.76
C LEU A 171 20.47 10.16 10.71
N ASP A 172 19.52 9.36 10.21
CA ASP A 172 18.42 9.82 9.37
C ASP A 172 17.63 10.98 10.02
N THR A 173 17.62 11.06 11.35
CA THR A 173 16.91 12.11 12.08
C THR A 173 17.52 13.50 11.88
N GLU A 174 18.79 13.57 11.47
CA GLU A 174 19.53 14.82 11.28
C GLU A 174 19.25 15.45 9.91
N LEU A 175 18.75 14.66 8.95
CA LEU A 175 18.39 15.14 7.62
C LEU A 175 17.17 16.08 7.68
N THR A 176 17.36 17.27 7.11
CA THR A 176 16.37 18.32 6.91
C THR A 176 15.44 17.99 5.73
N ALA A 177 14.34 18.75 5.62
CA ALA A 177 13.41 18.62 4.49
C ALA A 177 14.11 18.81 3.11
N ILE A 178 15.03 19.76 3.01
CA ILE A 178 15.77 20.05 1.76
C ILE A 178 16.71 18.90 1.41
N GLU A 179 17.40 18.34 2.40
CA GLU A 179 18.29 17.19 2.18
C GLU A 179 17.46 15.95 1.77
N TRP A 180 16.28 15.74 2.36
CA TRP A 180 15.36 14.69 1.91
C TRP A 180 14.91 14.85 0.47
N GLN A 181 14.62 16.07 0.01
CA GLN A 181 14.32 16.32 -1.42
C GLN A 181 15.48 15.90 -2.32
N GLY A 182 16.73 16.14 -1.89
CA GLY A 182 17.94 15.67 -2.59
C GLY A 182 18.00 14.14 -2.70
N VAL A 183 17.78 13.44 -1.58
CA VAL A 183 17.71 11.97 -1.54
C VAL A 183 16.59 11.44 -2.45
N ILE A 184 15.40 12.05 -2.42
CA ILE A 184 14.26 11.66 -3.27
C ILE A 184 14.60 11.80 -4.75
N ALA A 185 15.31 12.87 -5.14
CA ALA A 185 15.73 13.05 -6.53
C ALA A 185 16.67 11.91 -6.97
N LEU A 186 17.62 11.52 -6.12
CA LEU A 186 18.53 10.40 -6.38
C LEU A 186 17.78 9.06 -6.44
N TYR A 187 16.80 8.83 -5.55
CA TYR A 187 15.98 7.62 -5.57
C TYR A 187 15.21 7.49 -6.89
N LYS A 188 14.53 8.56 -7.33
CA LYS A 188 13.79 8.56 -8.61
C LYS A 188 14.71 8.35 -9.81
N ALA A 189 15.90 8.98 -9.80
CA ALA A 189 16.89 8.79 -10.85
C ALA A 189 17.39 7.33 -10.89
N LYS A 190 17.63 6.71 -9.73
CA LYS A 190 18.05 5.32 -9.64
C LYS A 190 16.99 4.34 -10.13
N VAL A 191 15.72 4.59 -9.79
CA VAL A 191 14.57 3.82 -10.32
C VAL A 191 14.55 3.86 -11.85
N GLU A 192 14.72 5.04 -12.45
CA GLU A 192 14.73 5.20 -13.90
C GLU A 192 15.96 4.53 -14.55
N GLU A 193 17.13 4.64 -13.92
CA GLU A 193 18.37 3.99 -14.36
C GLU A 193 18.23 2.45 -14.41
N GLU A 194 17.77 1.84 -13.32
CA GLU A 194 17.73 0.38 -13.18
C GLU A 194 16.57 -0.26 -13.93
N LEU A 195 15.43 0.42 -14.01
CA LEU A 195 14.19 -0.15 -14.55
C LEU A 195 13.82 0.39 -15.93
N GLY A 196 14.54 1.40 -16.43
CA GLY A 196 14.27 2.05 -17.72
C GLY A 196 12.93 2.80 -17.78
N LYS A 197 12.32 3.07 -16.62
CA LYS A 197 11.06 3.82 -16.49
C LYS A 197 11.04 4.61 -15.19
N PRO A 198 10.42 5.81 -15.16
CA PRO A 198 10.39 6.64 -13.97
C PRO A 198 9.50 6.05 -12.87
N PHE A 199 9.71 6.53 -11.64
CA PHE A 199 8.79 6.24 -10.53
C PHE A 199 7.39 6.79 -10.83
N PRO A 200 6.31 5.99 -10.67
CA PRO A 200 4.97 6.39 -11.07
C PRO A 200 4.47 7.59 -10.24
N GLN A 201 4.09 8.66 -10.92
CA GLN A 201 3.55 9.86 -10.27
C GLN A 201 2.02 9.85 -10.18
N ASP A 202 1.32 9.04 -10.99
CA ASP A 202 -0.13 8.88 -10.92
C ASP A 202 -0.53 7.96 -9.74
N PRO A 203 -1.27 8.46 -8.74
CA PRO A 203 -1.76 7.67 -7.61
C PRO A 203 -2.59 6.44 -8.03
N HIS A 204 -3.33 6.52 -9.14
CA HIS A 204 -4.11 5.39 -9.63
C HIS A 204 -3.23 4.29 -10.23
N GLU A 205 -2.18 4.66 -10.97
CA GLU A 205 -1.16 3.71 -11.44
C GLU A 205 -0.47 3.05 -10.24
N GLN A 206 -0.11 3.83 -9.22
CA GLN A 206 0.47 3.32 -7.97
C GLN A 206 -0.45 2.28 -7.31
N LEU A 207 -1.75 2.59 -7.19
CA LEU A 207 -2.72 1.71 -6.55
C LEU A 207 -2.84 0.37 -7.27
N TRP A 208 -2.99 0.39 -8.60
CA TRP A 208 -3.11 -0.83 -9.39
C TRP A 208 -1.81 -1.64 -9.44
N GLY A 209 -0.66 -0.96 -9.46
CA GLY A 209 0.64 -1.61 -9.29
C GLY A 209 0.73 -2.36 -7.96
N ALA A 210 0.37 -1.72 -6.85
CA ALA A 210 0.39 -2.33 -5.53
C ALA A 210 -0.62 -3.50 -5.39
N ILE A 211 -1.83 -3.37 -5.94
CA ILE A 211 -2.83 -4.46 -5.98
C ILE A 211 -2.26 -5.66 -6.77
N GLY A 212 -1.67 -5.41 -7.93
CA GLY A 212 -1.05 -6.44 -8.77
C GLY A 212 0.15 -7.11 -8.13
N ALA A 213 0.98 -6.35 -7.41
CA ALA A 213 2.09 -6.87 -6.63
C ALA A 213 1.61 -7.80 -5.51
N VAL A 214 0.54 -7.43 -4.79
CA VAL A 214 -0.04 -8.30 -3.76
C VAL A 214 -0.53 -9.62 -4.37
N PHE A 215 -1.28 -9.59 -5.47
CA PHE A 215 -1.72 -10.84 -6.10
C PHE A 215 -0.55 -11.67 -6.60
N SER A 216 0.41 -11.04 -7.27
CA SER A 216 1.62 -11.71 -7.79
C SER A 216 2.47 -12.32 -6.67
N SER A 217 2.51 -11.69 -5.49
CA SER A 217 3.22 -12.21 -4.32
C SER A 217 2.69 -13.57 -3.85
N TRP A 218 1.44 -13.92 -4.17
CA TRP A 218 0.88 -15.24 -3.87
C TRP A 218 1.65 -16.36 -4.59
N MET A 219 2.20 -16.12 -5.78
CA MET A 219 2.95 -17.14 -6.53
C MET A 219 4.47 -16.94 -6.48
N ASN A 220 4.98 -16.11 -5.57
CA ASN A 220 6.42 -16.02 -5.39
C ASN A 220 7.00 -17.32 -4.75
N ASN A 221 8.28 -17.58 -4.99
CA ASN A 221 8.93 -18.82 -4.54
C ASN A 221 8.88 -19.00 -3.02
N ARG A 222 8.98 -17.89 -2.27
CA ARG A 222 8.87 -17.87 -0.81
C ARG A 222 7.50 -18.39 -0.38
N ALA A 223 6.42 -17.81 -0.91
CA ALA A 223 5.03 -18.15 -0.62
C ALA A 223 4.68 -19.58 -1.03
N ILE A 224 5.11 -20.03 -2.21
CA ILE A 224 4.93 -21.42 -2.66
C ILE A 224 5.58 -22.39 -1.66
N THR A 225 6.83 -22.11 -1.26
CA THR A 225 7.56 -22.97 -0.31
C THR A 225 6.87 -22.99 1.04
N TYR A 226 6.48 -21.84 1.57
CA TYR A 226 5.76 -21.74 2.85
C TYR A 226 4.44 -22.50 2.81
N ARG A 227 3.66 -22.33 1.74
CA ARG A 227 2.38 -23.04 1.57
C ARG A 227 2.56 -24.55 1.56
N ARG A 228 3.60 -25.05 0.88
CA ARG A 228 3.93 -26.47 0.84
C ARG A 228 4.31 -27.03 2.22
N LEU A 229 5.03 -26.25 3.03
CA LEU A 229 5.45 -26.66 4.38
C LEU A 229 4.30 -26.65 5.39
N HIS A 230 3.26 -25.86 5.14
CA HIS A 230 2.14 -25.66 6.06
C HIS A 230 0.80 -26.16 5.52
N ASP A 231 0.81 -26.98 4.46
CA ASP A 231 -0.39 -27.56 3.83
C ASP A 231 -1.46 -26.51 3.47
N ILE A 232 -1.03 -25.34 2.99
CA ILE A 232 -1.93 -24.26 2.55
C ILE A 232 -2.17 -24.41 1.04
N PRO A 233 -3.40 -24.66 0.59
CA PRO A 233 -3.72 -24.78 -0.83
C PRO A 233 -3.49 -23.48 -1.60
N GLU A 234 -2.91 -23.59 -2.80
CA GLU A 234 -2.76 -22.47 -3.73
C GLU A 234 -4.11 -21.83 -4.12
N SER A 235 -5.16 -22.64 -4.25
CA SER A 235 -6.51 -22.20 -4.64
C SER A 235 -7.20 -21.28 -3.62
N TRP A 236 -6.62 -21.09 -2.44
CA TRP A 236 -7.16 -20.15 -1.45
C TRP A 236 -6.94 -18.68 -1.82
N GLY A 237 -5.91 -18.39 -2.62
CA GLY A 237 -5.56 -17.03 -2.99
C GLY A 237 -5.23 -16.12 -1.79
N THR A 238 -5.07 -14.83 -2.08
CA THR A 238 -4.88 -13.77 -1.09
C THR A 238 -5.85 -12.63 -1.34
N ALA A 239 -6.35 -11.99 -0.28
CA ALA A 239 -7.13 -10.77 -0.39
C ALA A 239 -6.21 -9.55 -0.33
N VAL A 240 -6.69 -8.42 -0.85
CA VAL A 240 -6.00 -7.12 -0.77
C VAL A 240 -6.80 -6.18 0.12
N ASN A 241 -6.19 -5.63 1.16
CA ASN A 241 -6.82 -4.65 2.03
C ASN A 241 -6.24 -3.28 1.69
N VAL A 242 -7.11 -2.35 1.30
CA VAL A 242 -6.76 -0.96 1.06
C VAL A 242 -7.39 -0.14 2.19
N GLN A 243 -6.58 0.64 2.91
CA GLN A 243 -7.04 1.34 4.10
C GLN A 243 -6.47 2.75 4.15
N ALA A 244 -7.29 3.74 4.53
CA ALA A 244 -6.84 5.10 4.79
C ALA A 244 -5.65 5.11 5.77
N MET A 245 -4.61 5.88 5.42
CA MET A 245 -3.48 6.12 6.30
C MET A 245 -3.92 6.95 7.50
N VAL A 246 -3.36 6.62 8.66
CA VAL A 246 -3.37 7.45 9.85
C VAL A 246 -1.92 7.66 10.25
N PHE A 247 -1.57 8.89 10.62
CA PHE A 247 -0.20 9.26 10.98
C PHE A 247 -0.12 9.39 12.49
N GLY A 248 0.42 8.36 13.15
CA GLY A 248 0.58 8.34 14.60
C GLY A 248 1.70 9.24 15.13
N ASN A 249 2.44 9.88 14.23
CA ASN A 249 3.57 10.76 14.51
C ASN A 249 3.27 12.25 14.20
N LEU A 250 2.00 12.58 13.98
CA LEU A 250 1.50 13.97 13.93
C LEU A 250 0.95 14.33 15.33
N GLY A 251 1.84 14.65 16.27
CA GLY A 251 1.44 15.10 17.61
C GLY A 251 2.59 15.08 18.62
N ASP A 252 2.94 16.30 19.09
CA ASP A 252 3.96 16.72 20.08
C ASP A 252 5.39 16.14 19.99
#